data_AF-A0A0D0QS45-F1
#
_entry.id   AF-A0A0D0QS45-F1
#
_cell.length_a   1.000
_cell.length_b   1.000
_cell.length_c   1.000
_cell.angle_alpha   90.00
_cell.angle_beta   90.00
_cell.angle_gamma   90.00
#
_symmetry.space_group_name_H-M   'P 1'
#
loop_
_entity.id
_entity.type
_entity.pdbx_description
1 polymer ?
#
loop_
_entity_poly.entity_id
_entity_poly.type
_entity_poly.pdbx_seq_one_letter_code
_entity_poly.pdbx_strand_id
1 'polypeptide(L)'
;MLKKLGIILCRVTDIKTYAFSNNNGKYNLAKESTLMLYGYNVNRKSNLKTVDRQKILAAIIDWNILTKSEILSYLKFFISQKSGDVKYNEAIDKWTADQKFVANYKIGNFKQFGVNAIYI
;
A
#
# COMPACT_ATOMS: atom_id res chain seq x y z
N MET A 1 17.30 16.17 -0.85
CA MET A 1 16.42 15.43 -1.79
C MET A 1 15.42 14.59 -1.01
N LEU A 2 14.12 14.84 -1.21
CA LEU A 2 12.95 14.44 -0.38
C LEU A 2 12.95 13.05 0.30
N LYS A 3 13.67 12.06 -0.25
CA LYS A 3 13.88 10.73 0.36
C LYS A 3 14.52 10.78 1.76
N LYS A 4 15.21 11.87 2.12
CA LYS A 4 15.80 12.07 3.46
C LYS A 4 14.80 12.60 4.51
N LEU A 5 13.64 13.13 4.09
CA LEU A 5 12.67 13.78 4.98
C LEU A 5 11.44 12.90 5.29
N GLY A 6 11.23 11.81 4.53
CA GLY A 6 10.12 10.91 4.75
C GLY A 6 9.89 9.94 3.58
N ILE A 7 8.82 9.15 3.70
CA ILE A 7 8.35 8.23 2.65
C ILE A 7 7.28 8.97 1.85
N ILE A 8 7.51 9.16 0.54
CA ILE A 8 6.52 9.73 -0.37
C ILE A 8 5.40 8.69 -0.55
N LEU A 9 4.17 9.08 -0.23
CA LEU A 9 3.01 8.20 -0.25
C LEU A 9 2.35 8.08 -1.62
N CYS A 10 2.64 8.92 -2.60
CA CYS A 10 2.08 8.82 -3.94
C CYS A 10 3.17 8.57 -4.98
N ARG A 11 2.90 7.67 -5.94
CA ARG A 11 3.74 7.56 -7.14
C ARG A 11 3.64 8.86 -7.95
N VAL A 12 4.77 9.52 -8.14
CA VAL A 12 4.89 10.57 -9.17
C VAL A 12 5.01 9.86 -10.52
N THR A 13 3.98 9.95 -11.35
CA THR A 13 3.93 9.33 -12.67
C THR A 13 3.39 10.34 -13.67
N ASP A 14 3.92 10.31 -14.89
CA ASP A 14 3.35 11.07 -16.00
C ASP A 14 2.06 10.42 -16.49
N ILE A 15 1.19 11.23 -17.12
CA ILE A 15 -0.13 10.81 -17.62
C ILE A 15 -0.02 9.69 -18.65
N LYS A 16 1.06 9.66 -19.46
CA LYS A 16 1.23 8.66 -20.51
C LYS A 16 1.48 7.29 -19.88
N THR A 17 2.39 7.21 -18.91
CA THR A 17 2.70 5.98 -18.16
C THR A 17 1.48 5.39 -17.46
N TYR A 18 0.59 6.24 -16.90
CA TYR A 18 -0.69 5.80 -16.32
C TYR A 18 -1.61 5.16 -17.38
N ALA A 19 -1.81 5.85 -18.52
CA ALA A 19 -2.72 5.42 -19.58
C ALA A 19 -2.26 4.13 -20.31
N PHE A 20 -0.96 3.90 -20.47
CA PHE A 20 -0.43 2.71 -21.16
C PHE A 20 -0.47 1.42 -20.33
N SER A 21 -0.78 1.49 -19.02
CA SER A 21 -0.79 0.31 -18.15
C SER A 21 -2.00 -0.63 -18.35
N ASN A 22 -3.03 -0.20 -19.11
CA ASN A 22 -4.35 -0.85 -19.12
C ASN A 22 -4.65 -1.72 -20.36
N ASN A 23 -3.71 -1.90 -21.29
CA ASN A 23 -3.97 -2.55 -22.58
C ASN A 23 -3.27 -3.90 -22.76
N ASN A 24 -3.59 -4.96 -21.98
CA ASN A 24 -3.15 -6.33 -22.31
C ASN A 24 -4.02 -7.47 -21.73
N GLY A 25 -5.10 -7.83 -22.44
CA GLY A 25 -5.58 -9.21 -22.58
C GLY A 25 -6.35 -9.90 -21.42
N LYS A 26 -7.65 -10.14 -21.68
CA LYS A 26 -8.60 -11.18 -21.16
C LYS A 26 -8.74 -11.51 -19.66
N TYR A 27 -7.81 -11.10 -18.79
CA TYR A 27 -7.96 -11.01 -17.34
C TYR A 27 -7.04 -9.89 -16.85
N ASN A 28 -7.41 -8.64 -17.17
CA ASN A 28 -6.58 -7.45 -16.90
C ASN A 28 -6.48 -7.15 -15.40
N LEU A 29 -5.69 -7.93 -14.65
CA LEU A 29 -5.23 -7.54 -13.33
C LEU A 29 -4.21 -6.41 -13.52
N ALA A 30 -4.47 -5.26 -12.90
CA ALA A 30 -3.51 -4.16 -12.89
C ALA A 30 -2.15 -4.66 -12.39
N LYS A 31 -1.06 -4.29 -13.06
CA LYS A 31 0.32 -4.65 -12.67
C LYS A 31 0.65 -4.21 -11.23
N GLU A 32 0.02 -3.13 -10.78
CA GLU A 32 0.16 -2.58 -9.43
C GLU A 32 -1.24 -2.39 -8.84
N SER A 33 -1.47 -2.89 -7.64
CA SER A 33 -2.69 -2.58 -6.88
C SER A 33 -2.67 -1.11 -6.43
N THR A 34 -3.84 -0.54 -6.13
CA THR A 34 -3.92 0.80 -5.53
C THR A 34 -3.04 0.91 -4.30
N LEU A 35 -2.96 -0.12 -3.44
CA LEU A 35 -2.05 -0.14 -2.30
C LEU A 35 -0.58 0.10 -2.73
N MET A 36 -0.13 -0.59 -3.79
CA MET A 36 1.24 -0.46 -4.30
C MET A 36 1.52 0.90 -4.92
N LEU A 37 0.52 1.52 -5.57
CA LEU A 37 0.61 2.89 -6.09
C LEU A 37 0.86 3.92 -4.98
N TYR A 38 0.40 3.61 -3.76
CA TYR A 38 0.66 4.42 -2.57
C TYR A 38 1.90 3.98 -1.76
N GLY A 39 2.76 3.16 -2.38
CA GLY A 39 4.03 2.73 -1.80
C GLY A 39 3.96 1.53 -0.86
N TYR A 40 2.76 0.98 -0.59
CA TYR A 40 2.62 -0.22 0.23
C TYR A 40 3.29 -1.43 -0.44
N ASN A 41 4.17 -2.12 0.28
CA ASN A 41 4.75 -3.39 -0.14
C ASN A 41 5.26 -4.19 1.07
N VAL A 42 5.39 -5.50 0.90
CA VAL A 42 5.91 -6.45 1.93
C VAL A 42 7.22 -7.11 1.50
N ASN A 43 7.89 -6.55 0.48
CA ASN A 43 9.06 -7.14 -0.13
C ASN A 43 10.18 -7.35 0.91
N ARG A 44 10.82 -8.51 0.90
CA ARG A 44 11.94 -8.84 1.79
C ARG A 44 13.15 -7.90 1.62
N LYS A 45 13.37 -7.39 0.41
CA LYS A 45 14.50 -6.51 0.07
C LYS A 45 14.21 -5.02 0.33
N SER A 46 12.94 -4.62 0.31
CA SER A 46 12.51 -3.23 0.52
C SER A 46 11.91 -3.11 1.92
N ASN A 47 12.66 -2.46 2.82
CA ASN A 47 12.54 -2.66 4.25
C ASN A 47 11.42 -1.83 4.92
N LEU A 48 10.17 -1.87 4.40
CA LEU A 48 9.05 -1.24 5.09
C LEU A 48 8.76 -1.98 6.40
N LYS A 49 9.06 -1.31 7.51
CA LYS A 49 8.74 -1.80 8.85
C LYS A 49 7.23 -1.91 8.99
N THR A 50 6.78 -2.77 9.91
CA THR A 50 5.34 -2.97 10.17
C THR A 50 4.63 -1.66 10.47
N VAL A 51 5.25 -0.78 11.26
CA VAL A 51 4.71 0.56 11.53
C VAL A 51 4.52 1.35 10.24
N ASP A 52 5.52 1.39 9.35
CA ASP A 52 5.42 2.18 8.11
C ASP A 52 4.35 1.63 7.16
N ARG A 53 4.24 0.30 7.05
CA ARG A 53 3.17 -0.34 6.27
C ARG A 53 1.79 0.03 6.80
N GLN A 54 1.60 -0.05 8.12
CA GLN A 54 0.33 0.27 8.77
C GLN A 54 0.00 1.76 8.69
N LYS A 55 1.01 2.65 8.72
CA LYS A 55 0.84 4.09 8.47
C LYS A 55 0.32 4.37 7.06
N ILE A 56 0.88 3.70 6.04
CA ILE A 56 0.40 3.83 4.66
C ILE A 56 -1.07 3.41 4.58
N LEU A 57 -1.44 2.27 5.16
CA LEU A 57 -2.82 1.78 5.14
C LEU A 57 -3.78 2.71 5.89
N ALA A 58 -3.37 3.24 7.05
CA ALA A 58 -4.15 4.22 7.80
C ALA A 58 -4.37 5.52 7.00
N ALA A 59 -3.33 6.03 6.33
CA ALA A 59 -3.44 7.22 5.49
C ALA A 59 -4.40 7.01 4.30
N ILE A 60 -4.35 5.85 3.65
CA ILE A 60 -5.28 5.50 2.56
C ILE A 60 -6.74 5.51 3.05
N ILE A 61 -7.00 5.01 4.27
CA ILE A 61 -8.32 5.03 4.89
C ILE A 61 -8.75 6.46 5.24
N ASP A 62 -7.90 7.20 5.95
CA ASP A 62 -8.23 8.55 6.44
C ASP A 62 -8.42 9.56 5.30
N TRP A 63 -7.74 9.35 4.17
CA TRP A 63 -7.90 10.16 2.95
C TRP A 63 -9.05 9.68 2.05
N ASN A 64 -9.84 8.69 2.48
CA ASN A 64 -10.94 8.11 1.72
C ASN A 64 -10.56 7.62 0.31
N ILE A 65 -9.32 7.17 0.12
CA ILE A 65 -8.87 6.58 -1.16
C ILE A 65 -9.43 5.17 -1.32
N LEU A 66 -9.38 4.37 -0.24
CA LEU A 66 -10.02 3.06 -0.14
C LEU A 66 -10.66 2.91 1.22
N THR A 67 -11.81 2.26 1.26
CA THR A 67 -12.47 1.83 2.49
C THR A 67 -11.69 0.70 3.17
N LYS A 68 -11.92 0.52 4.48
CA LYS A 68 -11.38 -0.62 5.24
C LYS A 68 -11.67 -1.95 4.55
N SER A 69 -12.89 -2.15 4.06
CA SER A 69 -13.32 -3.39 3.40
C SER A 69 -12.56 -3.66 2.11
N GLU A 70 -12.32 -2.64 1.28
CA GLU A 70 -11.54 -2.78 0.04
C GLU A 70 -10.08 -3.15 0.33
N ILE A 71 -9.46 -2.52 1.33
CA ILE A 71 -8.09 -2.87 1.76
C ILE A 71 -8.04 -4.32 2.27
N LEU A 72 -9.00 -4.74 3.08
CA LEU A 72 -9.08 -6.13 3.56
C LEU A 72 -9.22 -7.12 2.40
N SER A 73 -10.01 -6.79 1.38
CA SER A 73 -10.16 -7.59 0.17
C SER A 73 -8.85 -7.72 -0.61
N TYR A 74 -8.10 -6.62 -0.79
CA TYR A 74 -6.77 -6.66 -1.40
C TYR A 74 -5.80 -7.57 -0.63
N LEU A 75 -5.72 -7.42 0.70
CA LEU A 75 -4.81 -8.22 1.53
C LEU A 75 -5.18 -9.71 1.49
N LYS A 76 -6.47 -10.05 1.57
CA LYS A 76 -6.95 -11.44 1.41
C LYS A 76 -6.56 -12.01 0.05
N PHE A 77 -6.73 -11.23 -1.01
CA PHE A 77 -6.36 -11.63 -2.37
C PHE A 77 -4.86 -11.90 -2.50
N PHE A 78 -4.00 -11.05 -1.91
CA PHE A 78 -2.55 -11.28 -1.92
C PHE A 78 -2.16 -12.56 -1.17
N ILE A 79 -2.77 -12.80 -0.01
CA ILE A 79 -2.56 -14.02 0.77
C ILE A 79 -2.99 -15.25 -0.04
N SER A 80 -4.21 -15.24 -0.61
CA SER A 80 -4.73 -16.39 -1.36
C SER A 80 -3.91 -16.69 -2.62
N GLN A 81 -3.36 -15.67 -3.27
CA GLN A 81 -2.48 -15.88 -4.43
C GLN A 81 -1.16 -16.56 -4.09
N LYS A 82 -0.69 -16.44 -2.85
CA LYS A 82 0.67 -16.84 -2.45
C LYS A 82 0.72 -17.93 -1.38
N SER A 83 -0.41 -18.32 -0.81
CA SER A 83 -0.52 -19.30 0.28
C SER A 83 0.05 -20.68 -0.04
N GLY A 84 0.14 -21.05 -1.31
CA GLY A 84 0.69 -22.34 -1.74
C GLY A 84 2.21 -22.41 -1.85
N ASP A 85 2.94 -21.33 -1.63
CA ASP A 85 4.39 -21.27 -1.87
C ASP A 85 5.14 -20.73 -0.65
N VAL A 86 5.91 -21.62 -0.01
CA VAL A 86 6.66 -21.41 1.24
C VAL A 86 7.59 -20.20 1.17
N LYS A 87 8.08 -19.83 -0.03
CA LYS A 87 8.96 -18.67 -0.19
C LYS A 87 8.28 -17.33 0.13
N TYR A 88 6.94 -17.32 0.17
CA TYR A 88 6.14 -16.14 0.52
C TYR A 88 5.63 -16.15 1.97
N ASN A 89 5.99 -17.11 2.81
CA ASN A 89 5.53 -17.15 4.21
C ASN A 89 5.75 -15.83 4.95
N GLU A 90 6.95 -15.23 4.82
CA GLU A 90 7.25 -13.94 5.44
C GLU A 90 6.34 -12.80 4.92
N ALA A 91 5.98 -12.83 3.63
CA ALA A 91 5.06 -11.85 3.04
C ALA A 91 3.62 -12.08 3.52
N ILE A 92 3.20 -13.34 3.62
CA ILE A 92 1.90 -13.75 4.14
C ILE A 92 1.73 -13.32 5.60
N ASP A 93 2.76 -13.50 6.44
CA ASP A 93 2.74 -13.07 7.83
C ASP A 93 2.58 -11.54 7.93
N LYS A 94 3.31 -10.79 7.09
CA LYS A 94 3.18 -9.32 7.01
C LYS A 94 1.78 -8.90 6.58
N TRP A 95 1.23 -9.49 5.51
CA TRP A 95 -0.14 -9.20 5.06
C TRP A 95 -1.18 -9.54 6.12
N THR A 96 -1.01 -10.66 6.83
CA THR A 96 -1.93 -11.11 7.89
C THR A 96 -1.89 -10.16 9.09
N ALA A 97 -0.71 -9.70 9.50
CA ALA A 97 -0.56 -8.70 10.55
C ALA A 97 -1.22 -7.36 10.14
N ASP A 98 -1.00 -6.93 8.90
CA ASP A 98 -1.58 -5.70 8.37
C ASP A 98 -3.11 -5.81 8.23
N GLN A 99 -3.64 -6.99 7.88
CA GLN A 99 -5.08 -7.26 7.84
C GLN A 99 -5.73 -7.12 9.23
N LYS A 100 -5.09 -7.67 10.27
CA LYS A 100 -5.55 -7.51 11.67
C LYS A 100 -5.53 -6.05 12.11
N PHE A 101 -4.50 -5.30 11.73
CA PHE A 101 -4.43 -3.86 11.99
C PHE A 101 -5.60 -3.12 11.33
N VAL A 102 -5.79 -3.30 10.02
CA VAL A 102 -6.86 -2.63 9.27
C VAL A 102 -8.23 -2.96 9.84
N ALA A 103 -8.50 -4.22 10.18
CA ALA A 103 -9.78 -4.61 10.77
C ALA A 103 -10.11 -3.81 12.05
N ASN A 104 -9.09 -3.55 12.89
CA ASN A 104 -9.24 -2.85 14.15
C ASN A 104 -9.02 -1.32 14.07
N TYR A 105 -8.57 -0.81 12.93
CA TYR A 105 -8.28 0.62 12.75
C TYR A 105 -9.56 1.47 12.86
N LYS A 106 -9.48 2.59 13.58
CA LYS A 106 -10.55 3.59 13.70
C LYS A 106 -10.16 4.81 12.88
N ILE A 107 -11.09 5.31 12.07
CA ILE A 107 -10.87 6.46 11.17
C ILE A 107 -10.45 7.69 11.99
N GLY A 108 -9.46 8.44 11.49
CA GLY A 108 -8.95 9.66 12.12
C GLY A 108 -8.06 9.42 13.35
N ASN A 109 -7.73 8.17 13.66
CA ASN A 109 -6.86 7.83 14.79
C ASN A 109 -5.37 8.03 14.45
N PHE A 110 -5.02 8.26 13.18
CA PHE A 110 -3.66 8.56 12.77
C PHE A 110 -3.39 10.07 12.78
N LYS A 111 -2.41 10.49 13.58
CA LYS A 111 -2.05 11.90 13.74
C LYS A 111 -1.37 12.41 12.47
N GLN A 112 -2.04 13.34 11.78
CA GLN A 112 -1.50 14.02 10.62
C GLN A 112 -0.73 15.27 11.06
N PHE A 113 0.35 15.58 10.36
CA PHE A 113 1.12 16.80 10.55
C PHE A 113 1.17 17.56 9.22
N GLY A 114 0.60 18.77 9.20
CA GLY A 114 0.71 19.65 8.05
C GLY A 114 2.09 20.28 7.99
N VAL A 115 2.67 20.35 6.79
CA VAL A 115 3.93 21.06 6.53
C VAL A 115 3.61 22.30 5.72
N ASN A 116 3.85 23.49 6.28
CA ASN A 116 3.48 24.77 5.64
C ASN A 116 4.26 25.05 4.35
N ALA A 117 5.51 24.60 4.26
CA ALA A 117 6.33 24.70 3.07
C ALA A 117 7.42 23.64 3.10
N ILE A 118 7.70 23.05 1.94
CA ILE A 118 8.88 22.21 1.74
C ILE A 118 9.90 23.10 1.03
N TYR A 119 10.87 23.62 1.78
CA TYR A 119 12.01 24.30 1.19
C TYR A 119 12.91 23.26 0.53
N ILE A 120 13.09 23.36 -0.79
CA ILE A 120 13.81 22.40 -1.65
C ILE A 120 15.21 22.90 -1.94
#